data_AF-A0A2L2Z8B0-F1
#
_entry.id   AF-A0A2L2Z8B0-F1
#
_cell.length_a   1.000
_cell.length_b   1.000
_cell.length_c   1.000
_cell.angle_alpha   90.00
_cell.angle_beta   90.00
_cell.angle_gamma   90.00
#
_symmetry.space_group_name_H-M   'P 1'
#
loop_
_entity.id
_entity.type
_entity.pdbx_description
1 polymer ?
#
loop_
_entity_poly.entity_id
_entity_poly.type
_entity_poly.pdbx_seq_one_letter_code
_entity_poly.pdbx_strand_id
1 'polypeptide(L)'
;KYCLKPNEAFLAEENHVSMYKEMVENYYIDYTEGGACHNTMRVAQLILQHPNVFAFMGCSGKDEFGKILVSIAKEAGVVVSYQFHDTLHTGTCAVVIT
;
A
#
# COMPACT_ATOMS: atom_id res chain seq x y z
N LYS A 1 -7.16 17.32 15.15
CA LYS A 1 -8.36 16.47 14.94
C LYS A 1 -8.08 15.00 15.26
N TYR A 2 -7.03 14.41 14.66
CA TYR A 2 -6.69 13.00 14.82
C TYR A 2 -5.41 12.75 15.64
N CYS A 3 -4.97 13.73 16.44
CA CYS A 3 -3.77 13.61 17.30
C CYS A 3 -2.48 13.13 16.59
N LEU A 4 -2.36 13.38 15.28
CA LEU A 4 -1.18 13.03 14.49
C LEU A 4 0.01 13.89 14.91
N LYS A 5 1.17 13.28 15.17
CA LYS A 5 2.42 14.03 15.31
C LYS A 5 3.12 14.17 13.96
N PRO A 6 3.74 15.32 13.67
CA PRO A 6 4.58 15.48 12.48
C PRO A 6 5.71 14.44 12.46
N ASN A 7 6.03 13.92 11.26
CA ASN A 7 7.11 12.94 11.03
C ASN A 7 6.98 11.62 11.83
N GLU A 8 5.74 11.19 12.12
CA GLU A 8 5.46 9.93 12.81
C GLU A 8 4.81 8.91 11.86
N ALA A 9 5.06 7.63 12.12
CA ALA A 9 4.36 6.52 11.49
C ALA A 9 3.80 5.60 12.58
N PHE A 10 2.50 5.33 12.53
CA PHE A 10 1.81 4.52 13.54
C PHE A 10 0.61 3.78 12.91
N LEU A 11 0.08 2.78 13.63
CA LEU A 11 -1.08 2.00 13.18
C LEU A 11 -2.38 2.73 13.53
N ALA A 12 -3.31 2.77 12.58
CA ALA A 12 -4.61 3.40 12.80
C ALA A 12 -5.43 2.68 13.89
N GLU A 13 -5.86 3.43 14.88
CA GLU A 13 -6.89 3.04 15.86
C GLU A 13 -8.29 3.47 15.38
N GLU A 14 -9.36 3.03 16.07
CA GLU A 14 -10.76 3.27 15.67
C GLU A 14 -11.10 4.75 15.40
N ASN A 15 -10.56 5.66 16.21
CA ASN A 15 -10.75 7.11 16.06
C ASN A 15 -10.12 7.67 14.77
N HIS A 16 -9.16 6.98 14.16
CA HIS A 16 -8.52 7.38 12.90
C HIS A 16 -9.28 6.91 11.67
N VAL A 17 -10.21 5.95 11.78
CA VAL A 17 -10.90 5.36 10.62
C VAL A 17 -11.68 6.41 9.82
N SER A 18 -12.32 7.37 10.51
CA SER A 18 -13.06 8.47 9.85
C SER A 18 -12.16 9.40 9.02
N MET A 19 -10.87 9.47 9.33
CA MET A 19 -9.90 10.34 8.65
C MET A 19 -9.78 9.97 7.17
N TYR A 20 -9.76 8.68 6.83
CA TYR A 20 -9.61 8.21 5.46
C TYR A 20 -10.73 8.73 4.55
N LYS A 21 -11.98 8.72 5.05
CA LYS A 21 -13.13 9.25 4.32
C LYS A 21 -13.03 10.76 4.15
N GLU A 22 -12.71 11.48 5.23
CA GLU A 22 -12.57 12.94 5.20
C GLU A 22 -11.46 13.40 4.22
N MET A 23 -10.35 12.66 4.15
CA MET A 23 -9.26 12.93 3.22
C MET A 23 -9.75 12.87 1.77
N VAL A 24 -10.47 11.82 1.41
CA VAL A 24 -10.99 11.62 0.04
C VAL A 24 -12.06 12.65 -0.33
N GLU A 25 -12.89 13.08 0.62
CA GLU A 25 -13.97 14.03 0.35
C GLU A 25 -13.51 15.49 0.28
N ASN A 26 -12.47 15.88 1.02
CA ASN A 26 -12.11 17.29 1.21
C ASN A 26 -10.78 17.70 0.59
N TYR A 27 -9.97 16.75 0.12
CA TYR A 27 -8.65 17.02 -0.43
C TYR A 27 -8.45 16.32 -1.78
N TYR A 28 -7.52 16.85 -2.57
CA TYR A 28 -7.01 16.12 -3.73
C TYR A 28 -6.14 14.96 -3.25
N ILE A 29 -6.44 13.74 -3.70
CA ILE A 29 -5.76 12.52 -3.29
C ILE A 29 -5.07 11.88 -4.48
N ASP A 30 -3.75 11.69 -4.35
CA ASP A 30 -2.99 10.79 -5.20
C ASP A 30 -2.94 9.40 -4.56
N TYR A 31 -3.25 8.37 -5.34
CA TYR A 31 -3.11 6.98 -4.93
C TYR A 31 -1.83 6.38 -5.48
N THR A 32 -1.02 5.81 -4.60
CA THR A 32 0.22 5.12 -4.95
C THR A 32 0.30 3.77 -4.26
N GLU A 33 0.89 2.80 -4.95
CA GLU A 33 1.28 1.50 -4.38
C GLU A 33 2.30 1.70 -3.24
N GLY A 34 2.21 0.90 -2.18
CA GLY A 34 3.00 1.12 -0.98
C GLY A 34 3.31 -0.15 -0.16
N GLY A 35 3.70 0.06 1.09
CA GLY A 35 4.19 -1.01 1.97
C GLY A 35 5.71 -1.15 1.90
N ALA A 36 6.35 -1.11 3.06
CA ALA A 36 7.80 -0.93 3.16
C ALA A 36 8.61 -2.03 2.44
N CYS A 37 8.26 -3.30 2.68
CA CYS A 37 8.92 -4.43 2.01
C CYS A 37 8.61 -4.44 0.51
N HIS A 38 7.36 -4.17 0.13
CA HIS A 38 6.93 -4.19 -1.26
C HIS A 38 7.65 -3.12 -2.09
N ASN A 39 7.74 -1.89 -1.56
CA ASN A 39 8.53 -0.80 -2.13
C ASN A 39 10.00 -1.19 -2.31
N THR A 40 10.61 -1.78 -1.28
CA THR A 40 12.01 -2.23 -1.32
C THR A 40 12.24 -3.23 -2.44
N MET A 41 11.38 -4.24 -2.57
CA MET A 41 11.51 -5.26 -3.61
C MET A 41 11.37 -4.67 -5.01
N ARG A 42 10.41 -3.78 -5.22
CA ARG A 42 10.22 -3.10 -6.51
C ARG A 42 11.42 -2.23 -6.89
N VAL A 43 11.98 -1.48 -5.94
CA VAL A 43 13.17 -0.65 -6.18
C VAL A 43 14.40 -1.52 -6.43
N ALA A 44 14.61 -2.59 -5.66
CA ALA A 44 15.71 -3.51 -5.88
C ALA A 44 15.62 -4.18 -7.26
N GLN A 45 14.40 -4.58 -7.65
CA GLN A 45 14.11 -5.15 -8.96
C GLN A 45 14.36 -4.14 -10.10
N LEU A 46 14.02 -2.87 -9.91
CA LEU A 46 14.32 -1.77 -10.83
C LEU A 46 15.83 -1.55 -10.99
N ILE A 47 16.59 -1.56 -9.90
CA ILE A 47 18.05 -1.37 -9.92
C ILE A 47 18.74 -2.54 -10.64
N LEU A 48 18.29 -3.76 -10.38
CA LEU A 48 18.91 -4.96 -10.94
C LEU A 48 18.66 -5.13 -12.44
N GLN A 49 17.55 -4.56 -12.96
CA GLN A 49 17.16 -4.63 -14.37
C GLN A 49 17.07 -6.05 -14.97
N HIS A 50 16.89 -7.07 -14.12
CA HIS A 50 16.71 -8.45 -14.54
C HIS A 50 15.46 -9.03 -13.88
N PRO A 51 14.39 -9.34 -14.62
CA PRO A 51 13.09 -9.70 -14.05
C PRO A 51 13.15 -11.01 -13.23
N ASN A 52 12.17 -11.18 -12.35
CA ASN A 52 11.90 -12.39 -11.57
C ASN A 52 13.02 -12.81 -10.62
N VAL A 53 13.84 -11.87 -10.14
CA VAL A 53 14.89 -12.17 -9.16
C VAL A 53 14.38 -12.05 -7.73
N PHE A 54 13.51 -11.06 -7.48
CA PHE A 54 12.90 -10.87 -6.18
C PHE A 54 11.51 -11.50 -6.12
N ALA A 55 11.18 -12.06 -4.96
CA ALA A 55 9.87 -12.59 -4.65
C ALA A 55 9.26 -11.88 -3.45
N PHE A 56 7.97 -11.56 -3.53
CA PHE A 56 7.20 -10.94 -2.45
C PHE A 56 5.98 -11.79 -2.10
N MET A 57 5.74 -11.95 -0.81
CA MET A 57 4.55 -12.60 -0.26
C MET A 57 3.83 -11.64 0.68
N GLY A 58 2.51 -11.57 0.57
CA GLY A 58 1.68 -10.69 1.39
C GLY A 58 0.23 -11.11 1.43
N CYS A 59 -0.60 -10.33 2.10
CA CYS A 59 -2.04 -10.52 2.15
C CYS A 59 -2.75 -9.24 1.69
N SER A 60 -3.82 -9.39 0.90
CA SER A 60 -4.65 -8.27 0.45
C SER A 60 -6.12 -8.65 0.46
N GLY A 61 -6.99 -7.65 0.44
CA GLY A 61 -8.41 -7.88 0.20
C GLY A 61 -8.65 -8.32 -1.25
N LYS A 62 -9.77 -8.99 -1.47
CA LYS A 62 -10.24 -9.35 -2.82
C LYS A 62 -11.01 -8.17 -3.44
N ASP A 63 -10.32 -7.05 -3.59
CA ASP A 63 -10.85 -5.78 -4.07
C ASP A 63 -9.95 -5.15 -5.16
N GLU A 64 -10.37 -4.01 -5.70
CA GLU A 64 -9.64 -3.33 -6.77
C GLU A 64 -8.24 -2.88 -6.32
N PHE A 65 -8.07 -2.47 -5.05
CA PHE A 65 -6.74 -2.13 -4.53
C PHE A 65 -5.82 -3.33 -4.51
N GLY A 66 -6.29 -4.50 -4.07
CA GLY A 66 -5.52 -5.74 -4.09
C GLY A 66 -5.08 -6.12 -5.50
N LYS A 67 -5.95 -5.92 -6.51
CA LYS A 67 -5.59 -6.13 -7.92
C LYS A 67 -4.51 -5.16 -8.39
N ILE A 68 -4.60 -3.88 -8.01
CA ILE A 68 -3.59 -2.86 -8.34
C ILE A 68 -2.23 -3.22 -7.74
N LEU A 69 -2.18 -3.64 -6.46
CA LEU A 69 -0.92 -4.07 -5.81
C LEU A 69 -0.24 -5.18 -6.61
N VAL A 70 -1.01 -6.21 -7.00
CA VAL A 70 -0.50 -7.36 -7.76
C VAL A 70 -0.04 -6.94 -9.16
N SER A 71 -0.79 -6.09 -9.86
CA SER A 71 -0.43 -5.64 -11.21
C SER A 71 0.89 -4.88 -11.21
N ILE A 72 1.01 -3.89 -10.33
CA ILE A 72 2.19 -3.03 -10.24
C ILE A 72 3.44 -3.83 -9.84
N ALA A 73 3.30 -4.80 -8.95
CA ALA A 73 4.41 -5.68 -8.56
C ALA A 73 4.91 -6.52 -9.74
N LYS A 74 3.98 -7.10 -10.50
CA LYS A 74 4.29 -7.91 -11.70
C LYS A 74 4.88 -7.06 -12.81
N GLU A 75 4.36 -5.86 -13.04
CA GLU A 75 4.90 -4.88 -13.99
C GLU A 75 6.33 -4.47 -13.61
N ALA A 76 6.61 -4.35 -12.31
CA ALA A 76 7.97 -4.11 -11.82
C ALA A 76 8.89 -5.33 -11.97
N GLY A 77 8.39 -6.50 -12.39
CA GLY A 77 9.17 -7.73 -12.55
C GLY A 77 9.39 -8.52 -11.26
N VAL A 78 8.63 -8.25 -10.20
CA VAL A 78 8.67 -8.99 -8.93
C VAL A 78 7.76 -10.21 -9.02
N VAL A 79 8.25 -11.37 -8.59
CA VAL A 79 7.42 -12.57 -8.44
C VAL A 79 6.54 -12.40 -7.21
N VAL A 80 5.23 -12.45 -7.36
CA VAL A 80 4.30 -12.22 -6.24
C VAL A 80 3.39 -13.40 -5.95
N SER A 81 3.17 -13.64 -4.66
CA SER A 81 2.15 -14.55 -4.15
C SER A 81 1.39 -13.89 -3.02
N TYR A 82 0.15 -13.47 -3.29
CA TYR A 82 -0.72 -12.86 -2.30
C TYR A 82 -1.74 -13.87 -1.79
N GLN A 83 -1.94 -13.90 -0.48
CA GLN A 83 -3.14 -14.44 0.11
C GLN A 83 -4.27 -13.42 -0.04
N PHE A 84 -5.41 -13.83 -0.60
CA PHE A 84 -6.58 -12.97 -0.70
C PHE A 84 -7.56 -13.25 0.44
N HIS A 85 -8.04 -12.19 1.08
CA HIS A 85 -9.11 -12.27 2.07
C HIS A 85 -10.44 -11.86 1.43
N ASP A 86 -11.49 -12.68 1.57
CA ASP A 86 -12.78 -12.43 0.90
C ASP A 86 -13.62 -11.33 1.61
N THR A 87 -13.42 -11.11 2.91
CA THR A 87 -14.24 -10.16 3.70
C THR A 87 -13.52 -8.90 4.19
N LEU A 88 -12.19 -8.88 4.19
CA LEU A 88 -11.40 -7.76 4.68
C LEU A 88 -10.84 -6.99 3.48
N HIS A 89 -10.78 -5.68 3.61
CA HIS A 89 -10.25 -4.81 2.57
C HIS A 89 -8.73 -4.83 2.53
N THR A 90 -8.17 -4.50 1.38
CA THR A 90 -6.73 -4.25 1.22
C THR A 90 -6.29 -3.10 2.13
N GLY A 91 -5.19 -3.30 2.86
CA GLY A 91 -4.65 -2.30 3.77
C GLY A 91 -4.24 -1.02 3.04
N THR A 92 -4.51 0.12 3.66
CA THR A 92 -4.17 1.45 3.14
C THR A 92 -3.33 2.22 4.14
N CYS A 93 -2.42 3.07 3.64
CA CYS A 93 -1.66 4.00 4.47
C CYS A 93 -2.04 5.43 4.09
N ALA A 94 -2.50 6.22 5.07
CA ALA A 94 -2.71 7.65 4.88
C ALA A 94 -1.35 8.37 5.01
N VAL A 95 -0.91 9.01 3.93
CA VAL A 95 0.28 9.87 3.93
C VAL A 95 -0.19 11.33 3.99
N VAL A 96 -0.07 11.94 5.16
CA VAL A 96 -0.52 13.31 5.41
C VAL A 96 0.65 14.27 5.26
N ILE A 97 0.58 15.16 4.26
CA ILE A 97 1.58 16.18 3.96
C ILE A 97 1.07 17.52 4.48
N THR A 98 1.87 18.24 5.26
CA THR A 98 1.52 19.53 5.90
C THR A 98 2.53 20.61 5.56
#